data_AF-A0A953JIC7-F1
#
_entry.id   AF-A0A953JIC7-F1
#
_cell.length_a   1.000
_cell.length_b   1.000
_cell.length_c   1.000
_cell.angle_alpha   90.00
_cell.angle_beta   90.00
_cell.angle_gamma   90.00
#
_symmetry.space_group_name_H-M   'P 1'
#
loop_
_entity.id
_entity.type
_entity.pdbx_description
1 polymer ?
#
loop_
_entity_poly.entity_id
_entity_poly.type
_entity_poly.pdbx_seq_one_letter_code
_entity_poly.pdbx_strand_id
1 'polypeptide(L)'
;MQLYFLALLALSLAGVIEERSSTPGLRPEAPAADRAFRILGRAAFAFWLVLLGWGFWNLHWSQPVAGLLASLAANALLVSSGARPWWPGLSMGLSLAGLFMAAMVLSR
;
A
#
# COMPACT_ATOMS: atom_id res chain seq x y z
N MET A 1 11.35 -4.90 -12.68
CA MET A 1 10.87 -3.53 -12.96
C MET A 1 9.35 -3.43 -12.84
N GLN A 2 8.54 -4.07 -13.70
CA GLN A 2 7.07 -3.99 -13.59
C GLN A 2 6.53 -4.46 -12.22
N LEU A 3 7.03 -5.58 -11.70
CA LEU A 3 6.61 -6.10 -10.39
C LEU A 3 6.91 -5.15 -9.22
N TYR A 4 8.04 -4.45 -9.27
CA TYR A 4 8.43 -3.45 -8.27
C TYR A 4 7.45 -2.27 -8.26
N PHE A 5 7.09 -1.73 -9.43
CA PHE A 5 6.13 -0.64 -9.54
C PHE A 5 4.73 -1.05 -9.06
N LEU A 6 4.26 -2.25 -9.42
CA LEU A 6 2.98 -2.77 -8.96
C LEU A 6 2.96 -2.98 -7.44
N ALA A 7 4.05 -3.50 -6.87
CA ALA A 7 4.20 -3.64 -5.42
C ALA A 7 4.12 -2.27 -4.72
N LEU A 8 4.86 -1.27 -5.22
CA LEU A 8 4.81 0.09 -4.66
C LEU A 8 3.40 0.68 -4.68
N LEU A 9 2.71 0.61 -5.83
CA LEU A 9 1.35 1.15 -5.94
C LEU A 9 0.37 0.44 -5.00
N ALA A 10 0.39 -0.89 -4.98
CA ALA A 10 -0.52 -1.68 -4.14
C ALA A 10 -0.30 -1.39 -2.64
N LEU A 11 0.96 -1.38 -2.20
CA LEU A 11 1.31 -1.09 -0.80
C LEU A 11 0.99 0.34 -0.38
N SER A 12 1.28 1.31 -1.25
CA SER A 12 0.94 2.73 -1.03
C SER A 12 -0.56 2.93 -0.86
N LEU A 13 -1.35 2.43 -1.81
CA LEU A 13 -2.80 2.56 -1.78
C LEU A 13 -3.39 1.86 -0.55
N ALA A 14 -2.91 0.66 -0.20
CA ALA A 14 -3.38 -0.04 0.99
C ALA A 14 -3.15 0.76 2.27
N GLY A 15 -1.96 1.35 2.43
CA GLY A 15 -1.61 2.19 3.59
C GLY A 15 -2.46 3.46 3.67
N VAL A 16 -2.66 4.16 2.55
CA VAL A 16 -3.51 5.37 2.53
C VAL A 16 -4.97 5.04 2.84
N ILE A 17 -5.50 3.94 2.31
CA ILE A 17 -6.86 3.52 2.64
C ILE A 17 -7.00 3.25 4.14
N GLU A 18 -6.02 2.58 4.76
CA GLU A 18 -6.06 2.31 6.20
C GLU A 18 -6.11 3.60 7.03
N GLU A 19 -5.25 4.56 6.71
CA GLU A 19 -5.22 5.87 7.38
C GLU A 19 -6.55 6.62 7.24
N ARG A 20 -7.17 6.57 6.05
CA ARG A 20 -8.42 7.29 5.75
C ARG A 20 -9.67 6.60 6.29
N SER A 21 -9.61 5.30 6.54
CA SER A 21 -10.69 4.51 7.12
C SER A 21 -10.55 4.34 8.64
N SER A 22 -9.73 5.17 9.31
CA SER A 22 -9.56 5.18 10.76
C SER A 22 -10.80 5.64 11.55
N THR A 23 -11.79 6.23 10.88
CA THR A 23 -13.09 6.61 11.46
C THR A 23 -13.94 5.38 11.80
N PRO A 24 -14.58 5.32 13.00
CA PRO A 24 -15.31 4.14 13.47
C PRO A 24 -16.37 3.59 12.50
N GLY A 25 -17.03 4.45 11.70
CA GLY A 25 -18.07 4.03 10.75
C GLY A 25 -17.56 3.41 9.45
N LEU A 26 -16.25 3.44 9.19
CA LEU A 26 -15.63 2.84 8.00
C LEU A 26 -14.75 1.63 8.35
N ARG A 27 -14.70 1.24 9.63
CA ARG A 27 -13.88 0.12 10.10
C ARG A 27 -14.66 -1.20 10.04
N PRO A 28 -13.97 -2.34 9.88
CA PRO A 28 -14.62 -3.64 10.00
C PRO A 28 -15.29 -3.80 11.38
N GLU A 29 -16.55 -4.25 11.41
CA GLU A 29 -17.30 -4.46 12.65
C GLU A 29 -16.72 -5.60 13.49
N ALA A 30 -16.19 -6.63 12.82
CA ALA A 30 -15.59 -7.78 13.48
C ALA A 30 -14.22 -7.39 14.11
N PRO A 31 -13.99 -7.61 15.42
CA PRO A 31 -12.75 -7.22 16.09
C PRO A 31 -11.48 -7.83 15.48
N ALA A 32 -11.59 -9.08 15.00
CA ALA A 32 -10.48 -9.75 14.33
C ALA A 32 -10.12 -9.11 12.99
N ALA A 33 -11.13 -8.70 12.21
CA ALA A 33 -10.93 -8.04 10.92
C ALA A 33 -10.38 -6.62 11.11
N ASP A 34 -10.83 -5.88 12.12
CA ASP A 34 -10.26 -4.57 12.47
C ASP A 34 -8.77 -4.68 12.83
N ARG A 35 -8.40 -5.68 13.63
CA ARG A 35 -6.99 -5.93 13.96
C ARG A 35 -6.17 -6.27 12.73
N ALA A 36 -6.66 -7.18 11.88
CA ALA A 36 -5.99 -7.58 10.65
C ALA A 36 -5.80 -6.39 9.71
N PHE A 37 -6.84 -5.58 9.53
CA PHE A 37 -6.83 -4.37 8.72
C PHE A 37 -5.72 -3.40 9.16
N ARG A 38 -5.61 -3.09 10.45
CA ARG A 38 -4.57 -2.21 10.99
C ARG A 38 -3.16 -2.78 10.82
N ILE A 39 -2.99 -4.07 11.09
CA ILE A 39 -1.68 -4.72 10.95
C ILE A 39 -1.24 -4.69 9.48
N LEU A 40 -2.15 -5.06 8.57
CA LEU A 40 -1.88 -5.11 7.14
C LEU A 40 -1.64 -3.71 6.55
N GLY A 41 -2.41 -2.71 6.94
CA GLY A 41 -2.21 -1.32 6.50
C GLY A 41 -0.85 -0.76 6.94
N ARG A 42 -0.50 -0.94 8.23
CA ARG A 42 0.81 -0.51 8.76
C ARG A 42 1.97 -1.27 8.13
N ALA A 43 1.81 -2.58 7.94
CA ALA A 43 2.81 -3.40 7.25
C ALA A 43 2.97 -2.96 5.79
N ALA A 44 1.87 -2.64 5.11
CA ALA A 44 1.91 -2.18 3.73
C ALA A 44 2.70 -0.87 3.60
N PHE A 45 2.43 0.11 4.47
CA PHE A 45 3.18 1.36 4.49
C PHE A 45 4.67 1.14 4.81
N ALA A 46 4.99 0.30 5.80
CA ALA A 46 6.38 -0.02 6.14
C ALA A 46 7.13 -0.66 4.97
N PHE A 47 6.54 -1.66 4.30
CA PHE A 47 7.16 -2.33 3.16
C PHE A 47 7.23 -1.45 1.91
N TRP A 48 6.33 -0.48 1.75
CA TRP A 48 6.44 0.54 0.71
C TRP A 48 7.72 1.37 0.88
N LEU A 49 8.02 1.81 2.10
CA LEU A 49 9.28 2.52 2.41
C LEU A 49 10.51 1.64 2.19
N VAL A 50 10.45 0.36 2.62
CA VAL A 50 11.53 -0.61 2.39
C VAL A 50 11.80 -0.79 0.91
N LEU A 51 10.76 -0.95 0.07
CA LEU A 51 10.92 -1.08 -1.36
C LEU A 51 11.51 0.18 -1.99
N LEU A 52 11.07 1.38 -1.58
CA LEU A 52 11.68 2.63 -2.06
C LEU A 52 13.18 2.68 -1.75
N GLY A 53 13.57 2.39 -0.50
CA GLY A 53 14.97 2.34 -0.08
C GLY A 53 15.78 1.30 -0.85
N TRP A 54 15.24 0.08 -0.98
CA TRP A 54 15.84 -0.99 -1.79
C TRP A 54 15.99 -0.58 -3.26
N GLY A 55 15.00 0.12 -3.82
CA GLY A 55 15.01 0.62 -5.18
C GLY A 55 16.09 1.67 -5.41
N PHE A 56 16.29 2.60 -4.48
CA PHE A 56 17.40 3.57 -4.55
C PHE A 56 18.77 2.91 -4.45
N TRP A 57 18.87 1.78 -3.74
CA TRP A 57 20.14 1.07 -3.57
C TRP A 57 20.50 0.20 -4.78
N ASN A 58 19.51 -0.45 -5.41
CA ASN A 58 19.75 -1.50 -6.41
C ASN A 58 19.36 -1.11 -7.85
N LEU A 59 18.58 -0.03 -8.04
CA LEU A 59 18.08 0.39 -9.34
C LEU A 59 18.60 1.79 -9.69
N HIS A 60 18.51 2.15 -10.98
CA HIS A 60 18.75 3.53 -11.39
C HIS A 60 17.74 4.46 -10.70
N TRP A 61 18.21 5.56 -10.11
CA TRP A 61 17.44 6.48 -9.25
C TRP A 61 16.12 6.97 -9.85
N SER A 62 16.02 7.05 -11.19
CA SER A 62 14.79 7.45 -11.87
C SER A 62 13.61 6.50 -11.59
N GLN A 63 13.88 5.22 -11.33
CA GLN A 63 12.84 4.23 -11.07
C GLN A 63 12.14 4.40 -9.72
N PRO A 64 12.84 4.44 -8.56
CA PRO A 64 12.19 4.70 -7.28
C PRO A 64 11.54 6.09 -7.22
N VAL A 65 12.13 7.11 -7.88
CA VAL A 65 11.49 8.43 -8.00
C VAL A 65 10.18 8.35 -8.77
N ALA A 66 10.15 7.69 -9.93
CA ALA A 66 8.92 7.48 -10.68
C ALA A 66 7.88 6.67 -9.89
N GLY A 67 8.31 5.64 -9.14
CA GLY A 67 7.45 4.84 -8.28
C GLY A 67 6.84 5.65 -7.13
N LEU A 68 7.62 6.53 -6.51
CA LEU A 68 7.16 7.47 -5.50
C LEU A 68 6.12 8.43 -6.09
N LEU A 69 6.43 9.09 -7.20
CA LEU A 69 5.52 10.04 -7.85
C LEU A 69 4.21 9.36 -8.30
N ALA A 70 4.29 8.15 -8.87
CA ALA A 70 3.13 7.37 -9.25
C ALA A 70 2.27 6.98 -8.03
N SER A 71 2.91 6.60 -6.92
CA SER A 71 2.23 6.29 -5.66
C SER A 71 1.49 7.51 -5.12
N LEU A 72 2.15 8.67 -5.09
CA LEU A 72 1.53 9.93 -4.64
C LEU A 72 0.38 10.37 -5.53
N ALA A 73 0.53 10.27 -6.85
CA ALA A 73 -0.53 10.57 -7.81
C ALA A 73 -1.73 9.64 -7.64
N ALA A 74 -1.50 8.33 -7.50
CA ALA A 74 -2.56 7.35 -7.25
C ALA A 74 -3.28 7.61 -5.92
N ASN A 75 -2.53 7.96 -4.87
CA ASN A 75 -3.11 8.33 -3.58
C ASN A 75 -3.95 9.61 -3.68
N ALA A 76 -3.50 10.62 -4.43
CA ALA A 76 -4.26 11.86 -4.62
C ALA A 76 -5.59 11.61 -5.33
N LEU A 77 -5.60 10.76 -6.37
CA LEU A 77 -6.81 10.33 -7.06
C LEU A 77 -7.74 9.51 -6.16
N LEU A 78 -7.18 8.63 -5.33
CA LEU A 78 -7.95 7.84 -4.38
C LEU A 78 -8.61 8.76 -3.33
N VAL A 79 -7.86 9.70 -2.75
CA VAL A 79 -8.37 10.62 -1.72
C VAL A 79 -9.45 11.53 -2.30
N SER A 80 -9.31 12.01 -3.54
CA SER A 80 -10.34 12.83 -4.19
C SER A 80 -11.62 12.04 -4.51
N SER A 81 -11.55 10.72 -4.64
CA SER A 81 -12.71 9.87 -4.94
C SER A 81 -13.69 9.67 -3.77
N GLY A 82 -13.32 10.10 -2.56
CA GLY A 82 -14.14 9.97 -1.35
C GLY A 82 -14.14 8.55 -0.75
N ALA A 83 -14.33 8.46 0.57
CA ALA A 83 -14.30 7.19 1.28
C ALA A 83 -15.51 6.29 0.93
N ARG A 84 -15.30 4.98 0.82
CA ARG A 84 -16.36 4.00 0.49
C ARG A 84 -16.40 2.85 1.49
N PRO A 85 -17.58 2.23 1.74
CA PRO A 85 -17.71 1.14 2.72
C PRO A 85 -16.86 -0.10 2.46
N TRP A 86 -16.53 -0.38 1.19
CA TRP A 86 -15.74 -1.56 0.81
C TRP A 86 -14.21 -1.34 0.91
N TRP A 87 -13.77 -0.14 1.27
CA TRP A 87 -12.34 0.23 1.38
C TRP A 87 -11.51 -0.68 2.30
N PRO A 88 -11.99 -1.09 3.49
CA PRO A 88 -11.21 -1.96 4.36
C PRO A 88 -10.87 -3.30 3.69
N GLY A 89 -11.85 -3.90 3.00
CA GLY A 89 -11.64 -5.13 2.25
C GLY A 89 -10.61 -4.95 1.12
N LEU A 90 -10.72 -3.84 0.38
CA LEU A 90 -9.79 -3.53 -0.70
C LEU A 90 -8.36 -3.27 -0.18
N SER A 91 -8.19 -2.56 0.93
CA SER A 91 -6.89 -2.36 1.57
C SER A 91 -6.26 -3.67 2.02
N MET A 92 -7.03 -4.56 2.65
CA MET A 92 -6.52 -5.90 3.03
C MET A 92 -6.11 -6.73 1.82
N GLY A 93 -6.87 -6.66 0.72
CA GLY A 93 -6.51 -7.33 -0.53
C GLY A 93 -5.23 -6.76 -1.17
N LEU A 94 -5.14 -5.42 -1.28
CA LEU A 94 -3.98 -4.73 -1.84
C LEU A 94 -2.72 -4.90 -0.98
N SER A 95 -2.85 -4.92 0.34
CA SER A 95 -1.72 -5.16 1.24
C SER A 95 -1.21 -6.59 1.12
N LEU A 96 -2.08 -7.61 1.09
CA LEU A 96 -1.65 -9.00 0.88
C LEU A 96 -0.95 -9.18 -0.48
N ALA A 97 -1.55 -8.66 -1.56
CA ALA A 97 -0.94 -8.71 -2.89
C ALA A 97 0.38 -7.93 -2.94
N GLY A 98 0.40 -6.72 -2.36
CA GLY A 98 1.56 -5.86 -2.26
C GLY A 98 2.72 -6.50 -1.51
N LEU A 99 2.46 -7.11 -0.36
CA LEU A 99 3.46 -7.78 0.47
C LEU A 99 4.00 -9.03 -0.23
N PHE A 100 3.14 -9.80 -0.90
CA PHE A 100 3.57 -10.94 -1.71
C PHE A 100 4.49 -10.49 -2.86
N MET A 101 4.12 -9.44 -3.59
CA MET A 101 4.96 -8.89 -4.66
C MET A 101 6.26 -8.31 -4.10
N ALA A 102 6.24 -7.66 -2.94
CA ALA A 102 7.43 -7.15 -2.27
C ALA A 102 8.39 -8.30 -1.91
N ALA A 103 7.88 -9.39 -1.35
CA ALA A 103 8.69 -10.58 -1.06
C ALA A 103 9.36 -11.13 -2.32
N MET A 104 8.61 -11.23 -3.43
CA MET A 104 9.13 -11.70 -4.73
C MET A 104 10.17 -10.75 -5.36
N VAL A 105 10.11 -9.45 -5.04
CA VAL A 105 11.11 -8.47 -5.48
C VAL A 105 12.37 -8.57 -4.63
N LEU A 106 12.23 -8.71 -3.31
CA LEU A 106 13.35 -8.77 -2.36
C LEU A 106 14.08 -10.12 -2.36
N SER A 107 13.46 -11.18 -2.87
CA SER A 107 14.08 -12.51 -2.98
C SER A 107 14.95 -12.68 -4.22
N ARG A 108 15.17 -11.62 -5.01
CA ARG A 108 15.98 -11.63 -6.23
C ARG A 108 17.25 -10.84 -6.01
#